data_AF-A0A955JT93-F1
#
_entry.id   AF-A0A955JT93-F1
#
_cell.length_a   1.000
_cell.length_b   1.000
_cell.length_c   1.000
_cell.angle_alpha   90.00
_cell.angle_beta   90.00
_cell.angle_gamma   90.00
#
_symmetry.space_group_name_H-M   'P 1'
#
loop_
_entity.id
_entity.type
_entity.pdbx_description
1 polymer ?
#
loop_
_entity_poly.entity_id
_entity_poly.type
_entity_poly.pdbx_seq_one_letter_code
_entity_poly.pdbx_strand_id
1 'polypeptide(L)'
;MQVIHHLRKQALFFVIPAVSMLLALFVFSPSVSALQFIPYKMNFQGKLTDSVGAPMAAGSYNMKFRIYDAATSGTLLWSEQRANSASTGVTVTTGGLFTVQLGDVDFAVLTDD
;
A
#
# COMPACT_ATOMS: atom_id res chain seq x y z
N MET A 1 66.93 -16.53 16.65
CA MET A 1 65.90 -15.45 16.70
C MET A 1 65.54 -14.84 15.34
N GLN A 2 66.17 -15.20 14.21
CA GLN A 2 65.88 -14.61 12.88
C GLN A 2 64.61 -15.16 12.17
N VAL A 3 64.13 -16.35 12.52
CA VAL A 3 62.99 -17.02 11.86
C VAL A 3 61.64 -16.40 12.24
N ILE A 4 61.46 -15.99 13.51
CA ILE A 4 60.22 -15.34 14.01
C ILE A 4 59.97 -13.96 13.37
N HIS A 5 61.02 -13.23 12.99
CA HIS A 5 60.90 -11.94 12.30
C HIS A 5 60.47 -12.10 10.83
N HIS A 6 60.88 -13.18 10.16
CA HIS A 6 60.49 -13.45 8.76
C HIS A 6 59.05 -13.97 8.64
N LEU A 7 58.60 -14.82 9.58
CA LEU A 7 57.21 -15.30 9.68
C LEU A 7 56.18 -14.17 9.90
N ARG A 8 56.51 -13.17 10.73
CA ARG A 8 55.66 -12.00 10.98
C ARG A 8 55.49 -11.09 9.76
N LYS A 9 56.53 -10.96 8.93
CA LYS A 9 56.51 -10.16 7.69
C LYS A 9 55.74 -10.85 6.56
N GLN A 10 55.84 -12.17 6.43
CA GLN A 10 55.08 -12.95 5.45
C GLN A 10 53.58 -12.91 5.76
N ALA A 11 53.18 -13.09 7.03
CA ALA A 11 51.77 -12.96 7.44
C ALA A 11 51.20 -11.55 7.18
N LEU A 12 51.96 -10.49 7.46
CA LEU A 12 51.54 -9.09 7.20
C LEU A 12 51.32 -8.82 5.70
N PHE A 13 52.13 -9.43 4.82
CA PHE A 13 52.01 -9.31 3.37
C PHE A 13 50.73 -9.94 2.79
N PHE A 14 50.20 -10.99 3.42
CA PHE A 14 48.95 -11.65 3.00
C PHE A 14 47.69 -11.05 3.66
N VAL A 15 47.80 -10.44 4.85
CA VAL A 15 46.66 -9.85 5.57
C VAL A 15 46.19 -8.55 4.94
N ILE A 16 47.10 -7.69 4.47
CA ILE A 16 46.77 -6.39 3.86
C ILE A 16 45.86 -6.53 2.61
N PRO A 17 46.16 -7.39 1.61
CA PRO A 17 45.27 -7.54 0.45
C PRO A 17 43.92 -8.18 0.83
N ALA A 18 43.89 -9.09 1.80
CA ALA A 18 42.65 -9.69 2.28
C ALA A 18 41.73 -8.66 2.95
N VAL A 19 42.28 -7.78 3.79
CA VAL A 19 41.54 -6.67 4.43
C VAL A 19 41.11 -5.65 3.39
N SER A 20 41.95 -5.34 2.41
CA SER A 20 41.62 -4.39 1.34
C SER A 20 40.51 -4.91 0.43
N MET A 21 40.47 -6.22 0.16
CA MET A 21 39.40 -6.88 -0.58
C MET A 21 38.09 -6.89 0.20
N LEU A 22 38.14 -7.15 1.51
CA LEU A 22 36.95 -7.08 2.37
C LEU A 22 36.38 -5.66 2.45
N LEU A 23 37.26 -4.65 2.51
CA LEU A 23 36.86 -3.24 2.54
C LEU A 23 36.25 -2.81 1.20
N ALA A 24 36.81 -3.26 0.07
CA ALA A 24 36.25 -2.99 -1.26
C ALA A 24 34.84 -3.59 -1.42
N LEU A 25 34.60 -4.79 -0.88
CA LEU A 25 33.27 -5.42 -0.88
C LEU A 25 32.27 -4.68 0.02
N PHE A 26 32.72 -4.09 1.13
CA PHE A 26 31.86 -3.32 2.03
C PHE A 26 31.43 -1.98 1.40
N VAL A 27 32.35 -1.30 0.70
CA VAL A 27 32.09 -0.01 0.04
C VAL A 27 31.23 -0.18 -1.21
N PHE A 28 31.33 -1.33 -1.90
CA PHE A 28 30.49 -1.64 -3.05
C PHE A 28 29.18 -2.34 -2.63
N SER A 29 28.41 -1.69 -1.76
CA SER A 29 27.05 -2.14 -1.46
C SER A 29 26.10 -1.68 -2.58
N PRO A 30 25.46 -2.58 -3.34
CA PRO A 30 24.51 -2.18 -4.36
C PRO A 30 23.32 -1.47 -3.68
N SER A 31 22.96 -0.29 -4.18
CA SER A 31 21.75 0.41 -3.77
C SER A 31 20.54 -0.42 -4.20
N VAL A 32 19.87 -1.06 -3.25
CA VAL A 32 18.62 -1.77 -3.48
C VAL A 32 17.50 -0.73 -3.47
N SER A 33 16.90 -0.48 -4.63
CA SER A 33 15.68 0.31 -4.73
C SER A 33 14.50 -0.54 -4.24
N ALA A 34 13.82 -0.09 -3.19
CA ALA A 34 12.56 -0.70 -2.79
C ALA A 34 11.50 -0.42 -3.86
N LEU A 35 10.87 -1.47 -4.39
CA LEU A 35 9.67 -1.31 -5.22
C LEU A 35 8.54 -0.83 -4.31
N GLN A 36 8.15 0.44 -4.46
CA GLN A 36 7.03 1.01 -3.72
C GLN A 36 5.72 0.47 -4.33
N PHE A 37 5.13 -0.53 -3.68
CA PHE A 37 3.78 -0.98 -4.00
C PHE A 37 2.78 -0.08 -3.28
N ILE A 38 2.14 0.85 -4.00
CA ILE A 38 1.04 1.65 -3.45
C ILE A 38 -0.21 0.77 -3.50
N PRO A 39 -0.83 0.42 -2.37
CA PRO A 39 -2.08 -0.34 -2.40
C PRO A 39 -3.20 0.56 -2.96
N TYR A 40 -3.74 0.17 -4.12
CA TYR A 40 -4.85 0.87 -4.77
C TYR A 40 -6.23 0.48 -4.23
N LYS A 41 -6.27 -0.46 -3.27
CA LYS A 41 -7.50 -0.96 -2.66
C LYS A 41 -7.54 -0.65 -1.17
N MET A 42 -8.72 -0.26 -0.68
CA MET A 42 -8.94 0.09 0.73
C MET A 42 -10.21 -0.58 1.26
N ASN A 43 -10.10 -1.32 2.37
CA ASN A 43 -11.29 -1.82 3.06
C ASN A 43 -11.95 -0.68 3.84
N PHE A 44 -13.24 -0.48 3.61
CA PHE A 44 -14.05 0.53 4.26
C PHE A 44 -15.28 -0.13 4.90
N GLN A 45 -15.56 0.24 6.15
CA GLN A 45 -16.67 -0.30 6.93
C GLN A 45 -17.53 0.86 7.44
N GLY A 46 -18.84 0.64 7.43
CA GLY A 46 -19.78 1.66 7.87
C GLY A 46 -21.12 1.08 8.30
N LYS A 47 -21.96 1.98 8.81
CA LYS A 47 -23.34 1.69 9.17
C LYS A 47 -24.26 2.63 8.39
N LEU A 48 -25.16 2.06 7.61
CA LEU A 48 -26.21 2.76 6.90
C LEU A 48 -27.43 2.94 7.83
N THR A 49 -27.83 4.19 8.00
CA THR A 49 -28.96 4.59 8.83
C THR A 49 -29.94 5.46 8.06
N ASP A 50 -31.19 5.50 8.51
CA ASP A 50 -32.19 6.45 8.03
C ASP A 50 -32.01 7.85 8.64
N SER A 51 -32.94 8.76 8.34
CA SER A 51 -32.93 10.15 8.81
C SER A 51 -33.12 10.31 10.32
N VAL A 52 -33.60 9.27 11.02
CA VAL A 52 -33.75 9.26 12.48
C VAL A 52 -32.65 8.46 13.18
N GLY A 53 -31.65 7.98 12.43
CA GLY A 53 -30.50 7.23 12.94
C GLY A 53 -30.77 5.75 13.17
N ALA A 54 -31.94 5.24 12.77
CA ALA A 54 -32.23 3.81 12.87
C ALA A 54 -31.47 3.05 11.76
N PRO A 55 -30.96 1.84 12.04
CA PRO A 55 -30.25 1.05 11.04
C PRO A 55 -31.18 0.67 9.89
N MET A 56 -30.70 0.81 8.66
CA MET A 56 -31.41 0.31 7.48
C MET A 56 -31.50 -1.23 7.52
N ALA A 57 -32.55 -1.76 6.88
CA ALA A 57 -32.76 -3.20 6.75
C ALA A 57 -31.65 -3.87 5.93
N ALA A 58 -31.53 -5.20 6.06
CA ALA A 58 -30.62 -5.97 5.22
C ALA A 58 -31.04 -5.89 3.75
N GLY A 59 -30.08 -5.70 2.84
CA GLY A 59 -30.34 -5.56 1.42
C GLY A 59 -29.13 -5.07 0.62
N SER A 60 -29.28 -4.97 -0.70
CA SER A 60 -28.25 -4.40 -1.59
C SER A 60 -28.59 -2.96 -1.95
N TYR A 61 -27.68 -2.04 -1.69
CA TYR A 61 -27.88 -0.61 -1.86
C TYR A 61 -26.92 -0.01 -2.88
N ASN A 62 -27.41 0.98 -3.64
CA ASN A 62 -26.55 1.82 -4.47
C ASN A 62 -25.80 2.81 -3.57
N MET A 63 -24.49 2.89 -3.71
CA MET A 63 -23.64 3.80 -2.93
C MET A 63 -22.62 4.48 -3.84
N LYS A 64 -22.28 5.74 -3.52
CA LYS A 64 -21.23 6.50 -4.21
C LYS A 64 -20.22 7.01 -3.20
N PHE A 65 -18.98 6.60 -3.36
CA PHE A 65 -17.85 6.99 -2.51
C PHE A 65 -17.05 8.09 -3.21
N ARG A 66 -16.55 9.06 -2.43
CA ARG A 66 -15.75 10.17 -2.93
C ARG A 66 -14.68 10.54 -1.91
N ILE A 67 -13.47 10.83 -2.38
CA ILE A 67 -12.35 11.31 -1.57
C ILE A 67 -11.96 12.70 -2.06
N TYR A 68 -11.83 13.64 -1.12
CA TYR A 68 -11.40 15.01 -1.36
C TYR A 68 -10.10 15.29 -0.62
N ASP A 69 -9.34 16.28 -1.07
CA ASP A 69 -8.11 16.73 -0.42
C ASP A 69 -8.33 17.61 0.84
N ALA A 70 -9.53 18.17 1.01
CA ALA A 70 -9.87 19.06 2.12
C ALA A 70 -11.32 18.87 2.59
N ALA A 71 -11.56 19.19 3.88
CA ALA A 71 -12.87 19.07 4.52
C ALA A 71 -13.90 20.12 4.04
N THR A 72 -13.44 21.25 3.52
CA THR A 72 -14.29 22.31 2.98
C THR A 72 -13.64 22.86 1.71
N SER A 73 -14.42 22.98 0.64
CA SER A 73 -13.95 23.46 -0.67
C SER A 73 -12.78 22.67 -1.28
N GLY A 74 -12.64 21.38 -0.93
CA GLY A 74 -11.61 20.50 -1.49
C GLY A 74 -11.89 20.07 -2.93
N THR A 75 -10.84 19.65 -3.62
CA THR A 75 -10.90 19.05 -4.97
C THR A 75 -11.22 17.56 -4.86
N LEU A 76 -12.10 17.06 -5.74
CA LEU A 76 -12.38 15.63 -5.84
C LEU A 76 -11.14 14.90 -6.38
N LEU A 77 -10.53 14.04 -5.55
CA LEU A 77 -9.36 13.25 -5.94
C LEU A 77 -9.74 11.89 -6.52
N TRP A 78 -10.84 11.31 -6.04
CA TRP A 78 -11.26 9.97 -6.42
C TRP A 78 -12.76 9.76 -6.18
N SER A 79 -13.40 8.94 -7.02
CA SER A 79 -14.78 8.52 -6.82
C SER A 79 -15.04 7.11 -7.33
N GLU A 80 -15.96 6.42 -6.68
CA GLU A 80 -16.43 5.09 -7.07
C GLU A 80 -17.94 4.99 -6.94
N GLN A 81 -18.57 4.36 -7.93
CA GLN A 81 -20.01 4.12 -7.95
C GLN A 81 -20.29 2.62 -7.84
N ARG A 82 -21.07 2.25 -6.83
CA ARG A 82 -21.56 0.90 -6.56
C ARG A 82 -23.05 0.87 -6.86
N ALA A 83 -23.43 0.15 -7.89
CA ALA A 83 -24.81 0.11 -8.37
C ALA A 83 -25.29 -1.34 -8.52
N ASN A 84 -26.49 -1.61 -8.01
CA ASN A 84 -27.20 -2.87 -8.18
C ASN A 84 -27.34 -3.22 -9.66
N SER A 85 -27.61 -2.22 -10.53
CA SER A 85 -27.72 -2.42 -11.98
C SER A 85 -26.43 -2.92 -12.65
N ALA A 86 -25.27 -2.61 -12.05
CA ALA A 86 -23.96 -3.09 -12.52
C ALA A 86 -23.49 -4.34 -11.76
N SER A 87 -24.35 -4.95 -10.92
CA SER A 87 -24.01 -6.05 -10.01
C SER A 87 -22.88 -5.70 -9.02
N THR A 88 -22.67 -4.41 -8.77
CA THR A 88 -21.64 -3.90 -7.84
C THR A 88 -22.26 -3.27 -6.59
N GLY A 89 -23.56 -3.44 -6.36
CA GLY A 89 -24.25 -2.94 -5.17
C GLY A 89 -23.57 -3.31 -3.85
N VAL A 90 -23.74 -2.48 -2.83
CA VAL A 90 -23.17 -2.74 -1.49
C VAL A 90 -24.18 -3.52 -0.67
N THR A 91 -23.79 -4.72 -0.25
CA THR A 91 -24.59 -5.54 0.67
C THR A 91 -24.51 -4.97 2.08
N VAL A 92 -25.69 -4.65 2.61
CA VAL A 92 -25.91 -4.22 3.99
C VAL A 92 -26.54 -5.39 4.75
N THR A 93 -26.01 -5.71 5.92
CA THR A 93 -26.49 -6.78 6.80
C THR A 93 -27.48 -6.22 7.84
N THR A 94 -28.21 -7.10 8.52
CA THR A 94 -29.05 -6.75 9.68
C THR A 94 -28.29 -5.86 10.66
N GLY A 95 -28.90 -4.75 11.06
CA GLY A 95 -28.24 -3.72 11.87
C GLY A 95 -27.54 -2.63 11.05
N GLY A 96 -27.72 -2.61 9.73
CA GLY A 96 -27.26 -1.54 8.84
C GLY A 96 -25.78 -1.61 8.51
N LEU A 97 -25.07 -2.68 8.86
CA LEU A 97 -23.61 -2.77 8.71
C LEU A 97 -23.22 -3.18 7.29
N PHE A 98 -22.14 -2.59 6.78
CA PHE A 98 -21.54 -2.98 5.51
C PHE A 98 -20.01 -2.91 5.55
N THR A 99 -19.40 -3.73 4.70
CA THR A 99 -17.96 -3.73 4.41
C THR A 99 -17.80 -3.71 2.90
N VAL A 100 -16.99 -2.79 2.39
CA VAL A 100 -16.69 -2.67 0.96
C VAL A 100 -15.18 -2.53 0.77
N GLN A 101 -14.65 -3.14 -0.29
CA GLN A 101 -13.29 -2.86 -0.73
C GLN A 101 -13.36 -1.81 -1.84
N LEU A 102 -12.93 -0.60 -1.52
CA LEU A 102 -12.79 0.51 -2.46
C LEU A 102 -11.62 0.23 -3.41
N GLY A 103 -11.75 0.65 -4.66
CA GLY A 103 -10.80 0.34 -5.74
C GLY A 103 -10.96 -1.06 -6.33
N ASP A 104 -12.03 -1.78 -5.95
CA ASP A 104 -12.30 -3.12 -6.47
C ASP A 104 -13.07 -3.11 -7.80
N VAL A 105 -13.98 -2.16 -7.97
CA VAL A 105 -14.70 -2.01 -9.24
C VAL A 105 -13.91 -1.17 -10.21
N ASP A 106 -13.97 -1.58 -11.46
CA ASP A 106 -13.33 -0.84 -12.53
C ASP A 106 -13.88 0.59 -12.55
N PHE A 107 -12.99 1.57 -12.69
CA PHE A 107 -13.39 2.95 -12.85
C PHE A 107 -14.10 3.04 -14.19
N ALA A 108 -15.43 3.01 -14.18
CA ALA A 108 -16.19 3.43 -15.33
C ALA A 108 -15.85 4.91 -15.53
N VAL A 109 -14.86 5.15 -16.40
CA VAL A 109 -14.66 6.44 -17.05
C VAL A 109 -16.04 6.85 -17.50
N LEU A 110 -16.60 7.88 -16.87
CA LEU A 110 -17.74 8.57 -17.44
C LEU A 110 -17.17 9.25 -18.69
N THR A 111 -17.13 8.52 -19.81
CA THR A 111 -17.16 9.14 -21.10
C THR A 111 -18.50 9.87 -21.14
N ASP A 112 -18.40 11.17 -20.92
CA ASP A 112 -19.44 12.15 -21.18
C ASP A 112 -19.77 12.03 -22.68
N ASP A 113 -20.85 11.31 -22.99
CA ASP A 113 -21.64 11.40 -24.22
C ASP A 113 -23.13 11.39 -23.82
#